data_AF-A0A354ZBY6-F1
#
_entry.id   AF-A0A354ZBY6-F1
#
_cell.length_a   1.000
_cell.length_b   1.000
_cell.length_c   1.000
_cell.angle_alpha   90.00
_cell.angle_beta   90.00
_cell.angle_gamma   90.00
#
_symmetry.space_group_name_H-M   'P 1'
#
loop_
_entity.id
_entity.type
_entity.pdbx_description
1 polymer ?
#
loop_
_entity_poly.entity_id
_entity_poly.type
_entity_poly.pdbx_seq_one_letter_code
_entity_poly.pdbx_strand_id
1 'polypeptide(L)'
;DLHRSIAGVRVMALNDTPGLGMNASNPTYYVDKTNKVTFLGQFEGKFLTDPFEVKKDVVAITAATISSASLTNIIKAVGDAAIAYMDQKAMAAPAEGGTPAEGAVPAEGGTSAEASANIGAQPQAGGK
;
A
#
# COMPACT_ATOMS: atom_id res chain seq x y z
N ASP A 1 -9.56 11.38 14.07
CA ASP A 1 -10.45 10.21 14.02
C ASP A 1 -9.78 9.07 14.77
N LEU A 2 -10.39 8.61 15.86
CA LEU A 2 -9.82 7.56 16.74
C LEU A 2 -10.02 6.15 16.16
N HIS A 3 -10.68 6.07 15.01
CA HIS A 3 -11.09 4.86 14.33
C HIS A 3 -10.21 4.61 13.10
N ARG A 4 -8.96 4.19 13.34
CA ARG A 4 -7.99 3.85 12.28
C ARG A 4 -8.40 2.53 11.61
N SER A 5 -9.28 2.63 10.62
CA SER A 5 -9.79 1.50 9.86
C SER A 5 -8.90 1.18 8.64
N ILE A 6 -8.95 -0.08 8.22
CA ILE A 6 -8.27 -0.56 7.03
C ILE A 6 -9.14 -0.25 5.81
N ALA A 7 -8.66 0.59 4.90
CA ALA A 7 -9.36 0.89 3.65
C ALA A 7 -9.36 -0.30 2.66
N GLY A 8 -8.38 -1.19 2.76
CA GLY A 8 -8.27 -2.40 1.95
C GLY A 8 -6.88 -3.01 2.02
N VAL A 9 -6.77 -4.29 1.66
CA VAL A 9 -5.50 -5.03 1.63
C VAL A 9 -5.36 -5.72 0.28
N ARG A 10 -4.17 -5.63 -0.31
CA ARG A 10 -3.81 -6.34 -1.54
C ARG A 10 -2.41 -6.92 -1.41
N VAL A 11 -2.26 -8.17 -1.82
CA VAL A 11 -0.96 -8.82 -1.95
C VAL A 11 -0.41 -8.54 -3.35
N MET A 12 0.77 -7.94 -3.44
CA MET A 12 1.44 -7.62 -4.71
C MET A 12 2.30 -8.77 -5.24
N ALA A 13 2.92 -9.52 -4.33
CA ALA A 13 3.75 -10.67 -4.64
C ALA A 13 3.49 -11.76 -3.59
N LEU A 14 3.34 -13.00 -4.04
CA LEU A 14 3.13 -14.17 -3.20
C LEU A 14 3.79 -15.37 -3.86
N ASN A 15 4.57 -16.13 -3.11
CA ASN A 15 5.26 -17.33 -3.59
C ASN A 15 4.88 -18.54 -2.73
N ASP A 16 3.59 -18.74 -2.56
CA ASP A 16 3.03 -19.86 -1.81
C ASP A 16 2.70 -21.04 -2.74
N THR A 17 2.19 -22.14 -2.20
CA THR A 17 1.77 -23.30 -3.00
C THR A 17 0.52 -22.95 -3.82
N PRO A 18 0.53 -23.11 -5.16
CA PRO A 18 -0.65 -22.93 -6.00
C PRO A 18 -1.83 -23.77 -5.53
N GLY A 19 -3.03 -23.17 -5.50
CA GLY A 19 -4.25 -23.83 -5.03
C GLY A 19 -4.40 -23.94 -3.50
N LEU A 20 -3.38 -23.57 -2.72
CA LEU A 20 -3.44 -23.46 -1.25
C LEU A 20 -3.33 -21.98 -0.84
N GLY A 21 -2.21 -21.58 -0.23
CA GLY A 21 -2.00 -20.22 0.25
C GLY A 21 -1.99 -19.17 -0.85
N MET A 22 -1.66 -19.55 -2.09
CA MET A 22 -1.70 -18.66 -3.26
C MET A 22 -3.10 -18.08 -3.51
N ASN A 23 -4.15 -18.75 -3.03
CA ASN A 23 -5.52 -18.26 -3.13
C ASN A 23 -5.74 -16.93 -2.40
N ALA A 24 -4.85 -16.52 -1.50
CA ALA A 24 -4.96 -15.24 -0.79
C ALA A 24 -4.96 -14.02 -1.73
N SER A 25 -4.23 -14.09 -2.84
CA SER A 25 -4.15 -13.01 -3.83
C SER A 25 -5.17 -13.16 -4.96
N ASN A 26 -5.96 -14.24 -4.97
CA ASN A 26 -6.92 -14.51 -6.03
C ASN A 26 -8.23 -13.74 -5.79
N PRO A 27 -8.62 -12.79 -6.67
CA PRO A 27 -9.85 -12.00 -6.49
C PRO A 27 -11.15 -12.82 -6.63
N THR A 28 -11.05 -14.04 -7.15
CA THR A 28 -12.20 -14.95 -7.33
C THR A 28 -12.27 -16.06 -6.29
N TYR A 29 -11.31 -16.12 -5.36
CA TYR A 29 -11.34 -17.06 -4.25
C TYR A 29 -12.05 -16.44 -3.04
N TYR A 30 -13.15 -17.07 -2.65
CA TYR A 30 -13.95 -16.63 -1.51
C TYR A 30 -13.78 -17.61 -0.34
N VAL A 31 -13.34 -17.07 0.80
CA VAL A 31 -13.34 -17.80 2.07
C VAL A 31 -14.75 -17.93 2.62
N ASP A 32 -15.61 -16.94 2.34
CA ASP A 32 -17.05 -16.99 2.54
C ASP A 32 -17.76 -16.87 1.18
N LYS A 33 -18.31 -17.99 0.70
CA LYS A 33 -19.01 -18.06 -0.58
C LYS A 33 -20.37 -17.39 -0.57
N THR A 34 -21.01 -17.30 0.59
CA THR A 34 -22.36 -16.73 0.73
C THR A 34 -22.29 -15.22 0.56
N ASN A 35 -21.34 -14.59 1.24
CA ASN A 35 -21.15 -13.13 1.21
C ASN A 35 -20.12 -12.69 0.16
N LYS A 36 -19.54 -13.63 -0.59
CA LYS A 36 -18.47 -13.38 -1.58
C LYS A 36 -17.29 -12.59 -0.99
N VAL A 37 -16.87 -12.97 0.21
CA VAL A 37 -15.74 -12.33 0.90
C VAL A 37 -14.45 -13.09 0.57
N THR A 38 -13.48 -12.39 0.00
CA THR A 38 -12.13 -12.90 -0.24
C THR A 38 -11.33 -12.90 1.06
N PHE A 39 -10.22 -13.65 1.12
CA PHE A 39 -9.41 -13.70 2.35
C PHE A 39 -8.98 -12.31 2.83
N LEU A 40 -8.47 -11.47 1.92
CA LEU A 40 -8.03 -10.10 2.23
C LEU A 40 -9.19 -9.12 2.42
N GLY A 41 -10.35 -9.38 1.79
CA GLY A 41 -11.54 -8.55 1.94
C GLY A 41 -12.13 -8.57 3.36
N GLN A 42 -11.78 -9.57 4.19
CA GLN A 42 -12.20 -9.64 5.59
C GLN A 42 -11.68 -8.48 6.45
N PHE A 43 -10.57 -7.87 6.03
CA PHE A 43 -9.92 -6.79 6.76
C PHE A 43 -10.45 -5.41 6.37
N GLU A 44 -11.17 -5.29 5.26
CA GLU A 44 -11.72 -4.02 4.80
C GLU A 44 -12.75 -3.48 5.81
N GLY A 45 -12.60 -2.22 6.20
CA GLY A 45 -13.45 -1.56 7.20
C GLY A 45 -13.22 -2.01 8.64
N LYS A 46 -12.36 -3.01 8.90
CA LYS A 46 -11.98 -3.42 10.26
C LYS A 46 -11.02 -2.43 10.90
N PHE A 47 -11.02 -2.37 12.22
CA PHE A 47 -10.13 -1.49 12.95
C PHE A 47 -8.79 -2.16 13.20
N LEU A 48 -7.71 -1.38 13.12
CA LEU A 48 -6.37 -1.87 13.46
C LEU A 48 -6.24 -2.30 14.93
N THR A 49 -7.18 -1.92 15.81
CA THR A 49 -7.24 -2.38 17.20
C THR A 49 -7.82 -3.79 17.35
N ASP A 50 -8.45 -4.34 16.31
CA ASP A 50 -9.02 -5.69 16.34
C ASP A 50 -7.89 -6.74 16.49
N PRO A 51 -8.18 -7.90 17.11
CA PRO A 51 -7.16 -8.89 17.42
C PRO A 51 -6.62 -9.62 16.18
N PHE A 52 -7.44 -9.84 15.15
CA PHE A 52 -7.07 -10.56 13.92
C PHE A 52 -6.53 -11.97 14.19
N GLU A 53 -7.32 -12.79 14.87
CA GLU A 53 -7.02 -14.19 15.15
C GLU A 53 -7.65 -15.14 14.12
N VAL A 54 -6.79 -15.89 13.43
CA VAL A 54 -7.22 -16.88 12.44
C VAL A 54 -8.02 -18.01 13.11
N LYS A 55 -9.16 -18.39 12.51
CA LYS A 55 -10.18 -19.31 13.05
C LYS A 55 -11.04 -18.77 14.20
N LYS A 56 -10.89 -17.51 14.59
CA LYS A 56 -11.81 -16.85 15.52
C LYS A 56 -12.58 -15.74 14.82
N ASP A 57 -11.88 -14.68 14.42
CA ASP A 57 -12.44 -13.50 13.74
C ASP A 57 -12.01 -13.42 12.27
N VAL A 58 -10.92 -14.09 11.89
CA VAL A 58 -10.50 -14.22 10.49
C VAL A 58 -10.72 -15.64 9.99
N VAL A 59 -11.51 -15.80 8.93
CA VAL A 59 -11.70 -17.07 8.23
C VAL A 59 -10.41 -17.41 7.48
N ALA A 60 -9.87 -18.60 7.76
CA ALA A 60 -8.65 -19.09 7.12
C ALA A 60 -8.92 -19.57 5.69
N ILE A 61 -7.89 -19.53 4.86
CA ILE A 61 -7.87 -20.25 3.57
C ILE A 61 -7.81 -21.75 3.85
N THR A 62 -8.71 -22.50 3.20
CA THR A 62 -8.78 -23.96 3.34
C THR A 62 -7.43 -24.60 3.03
N ALA A 63 -6.97 -25.49 3.92
CA ALA A 63 -5.68 -26.19 3.83
C ALA A 63 -4.43 -25.28 3.77
N ALA A 64 -4.55 -23.98 4.11
CA ALA A 64 -3.45 -23.03 4.12
C ALA A 64 -3.45 -22.17 5.41
N THR A 65 -3.50 -22.84 6.57
CA THR A 65 -3.56 -22.15 7.87
C THR A 65 -2.28 -21.35 8.17
N ILE A 66 -1.10 -21.87 7.78
CA ILE A 66 0.18 -21.16 7.97
C ILE A 66 0.22 -19.86 7.15
N SER A 67 -0.18 -19.91 5.88
CA SER A 67 -0.29 -18.75 5.00
C SER A 67 -1.29 -17.73 5.54
N SER A 68 -2.45 -18.20 6.00
CA SER A 68 -3.49 -17.35 6.59
C SER A 68 -2.95 -16.61 7.82
N ALA A 69 -2.34 -17.33 8.76
CA ALA A 69 -1.76 -16.73 9.98
C ALA A 69 -0.64 -15.74 9.66
N SER A 70 0.24 -16.09 8.70
CA SER A 70 1.35 -15.24 8.30
C SER A 70 0.88 -13.93 7.69
N LEU A 71 -0.09 -13.97 6.77
CA LEU A 71 -0.65 -12.77 6.15
C LEU A 71 -1.39 -11.90 7.16
N THR A 72 -2.16 -12.51 8.07
CA THR A 72 -2.85 -11.77 9.12
C THR A 72 -1.86 -11.04 10.05
N ASN A 73 -0.77 -11.71 10.44
CA ASN A 73 0.28 -11.09 11.25
C ASN A 73 1.00 -9.95 10.52
N ILE A 74 1.24 -10.10 9.21
CA ILE A 74 1.81 -9.02 8.38
C ILE A 74 0.90 -7.80 8.38
N ILE A 75 -0.42 -7.99 8.19
CA ILE A 75 -1.39 -6.89 8.20
C ILE A 75 -1.36 -6.15 9.53
N LYS A 76 -1.30 -6.89 10.65
CA LYS A 76 -1.22 -6.30 11.98
C LYS A 76 0.07 -5.49 12.17
N ALA A 77 1.22 -6.07 11.84
CA ALA A 77 2.52 -5.41 11.98
C ALA A 77 2.63 -4.14 11.12
N VAL A 78 2.14 -4.19 9.88
CA VAL A 78 2.10 -3.01 8.99
C VAL A 78 1.13 -1.95 9.52
N GLY A 79 -0.01 -2.37 10.06
CA GLY A 79 -0.97 -1.49 10.71
C GLY A 79 -0.37 -0.75 11.89
N ASP A 80 0.31 -1.46 12.79
CA ASP A 80 0.98 -0.87 13.96
C ASP A 80 2.09 0.10 13.54
N ALA A 81 2.86 -0.22 12.49
CA ALA A 81 3.87 0.67 11.93
C ALA A 81 3.25 1.93 11.29
N ALA A 82 2.13 1.79 10.58
CA ALA A 82 1.41 2.91 9.99
C ALA A 82 0.83 3.85 11.06
N ILE A 83 0.29 3.29 12.15
CA ILE A 83 -0.15 4.01 13.34
C ILE A 83 0.99 4.85 13.91
N ALA A 84 2.14 4.21 14.18
CA ALA A 84 3.30 4.89 14.74
C ALA A 84 3.80 6.03 13.83
N TYR A 85 3.82 5.81 12.52
CA TYR A 85 4.19 6.84 11.55
C TYR A 85 3.22 8.03 11.53
N MET A 86 1.91 7.76 11.57
CA MET A 86 0.89 8.82 11.63
C MET A 86 0.95 9.61 12.93
N ASP A 87 1.22 8.95 14.07
CA ASP A 87 1.37 9.61 15.36
C ASP A 87 2.59 10.54 15.38
N GLN A 88 3.75 10.07 14.88
CA GLN A 88 4.95 10.90 14.74
C GLN A 88 4.70 12.13 13.86
N LYS A 89 4.02 11.93 12.72
CA LYS A 89 3.72 13.03 11.80
C LYS A 89 2.68 14.01 12.37
N ALA A 90 1.70 13.52 13.12
CA ALA A 90 0.72 14.36 13.81
C ALA A 90 1.36 15.19 14.94
N MET A 91 2.34 14.62 15.64
CA MET A 91 3.10 15.32 16.70
C MET A 91 4.13 16.31 16.13
N ALA A 92 4.62 16.10 14.91
CA ALA A 92 5.55 17.01 14.23
C ALA A 92 4.90 18.28 13.65
N ALA A 93 3.59 18.44 13.78
CA ALA A 93 2.89 19.68 13.38
C ALA A 93 2.48 20.50 14.62
N PRO A 94 3.15 21.64 14.85
CA PRO A 94 2.37 22.86 15.11
C PRO A 94 2.94 24.14 14.47
N ALA A 95 2.02 25.08 14.23
CA ALA A 95 2.16 26.52 13.94
C ALA A 95 2.67 26.95 12.55
N GLU A 96 1.75 27.29 11.64
CA GLU A 96 1.66 28.64 11.06
C GLU A 96 0.22 28.91 10.62
N GLY A 97 -0.58 29.45 11.56
CA GLY A 97 -1.77 30.21 11.25
C GLY A 97 -1.40 31.69 11.32
N GLY A 98 -1.37 32.36 10.17
CA GLY A 98 -1.10 33.79 10.05
C GLY A 98 -1.19 34.29 8.60
N THR A 99 -2.39 34.46 8.07
CA THR A 99 -2.70 35.43 7.01
C THR A 99 -3.53 36.56 7.65
N PRO A 100 -3.54 37.81 7.14
CA PRO A 100 -3.50 38.26 5.72
C PRO A 100 -2.50 39.42 5.50
N ALA A 101 -2.25 40.08 4.36
CA ALA A 101 -2.98 40.38 3.13
C ALA A 101 -1.93 40.83 2.07
N GLU A 102 -2.11 40.56 0.78
CA GLU A 102 -2.54 41.52 -0.26
C GLU A 102 -1.41 42.06 -1.16
N GLY A 103 -1.56 41.80 -2.47
CA GLY A 103 -1.06 42.66 -3.55
C GLY A 103 0.38 42.46 -4.04
N ALA A 104 0.54 41.75 -5.16
CA ALA A 104 1.27 42.20 -6.37
C ALA A 104 1.57 41.04 -7.34
N VAL A 105 0.77 40.95 -8.41
CA VAL A 105 1.28 40.61 -9.76
C VAL A 105 1.79 41.93 -10.39
N PRO A 106 2.66 42.00 -11.42
CA PRO A 106 2.87 41.09 -12.57
C PRO A 106 4.39 40.88 -12.86
N ALA A 107 4.95 40.36 -13.96
CA ALA A 107 4.55 40.28 -15.36
C ALA A 107 5.42 39.25 -16.13
N GLU A 108 4.90 38.90 -17.31
CA GLU A 108 5.48 38.09 -18.38
C GLU A 108 6.79 38.63 -18.98
N GLY A 109 7.58 37.75 -19.60
CA GLY A 109 8.68 38.11 -20.48
C GLY A 109 9.48 36.88 -20.95
N GLY A 110 9.12 36.34 -22.11
CA GLY A 110 9.83 35.22 -22.73
C GLY A 110 11.14 35.64 -23.42
N THR A 111 11.99 34.65 -23.72
CA THR A 111 12.60 34.50 -25.06
C THR A 111 13.23 33.13 -25.23
N SER A 112 13.08 32.65 -26.46
CA SER A 112 13.52 31.42 -27.11
C SER A 112 15.04 31.19 -27.08
N ALA A 113 15.46 29.92 -27.21
CA ALA A 113 16.26 29.45 -28.36
C ALA A 113 16.58 27.95 -28.27
N GLU A 114 16.20 27.24 -29.33
CA GLU A 114 16.67 25.91 -29.72
C GLU A 114 18.17 25.92 -30.06
N ALA A 115 18.87 24.78 -29.87
CA ALA A 115 19.81 24.24 -30.86
C ALA A 115 20.33 22.85 -30.47
N SER A 116 20.04 21.89 -31.35
CA SER A 116 20.64 20.56 -31.50
C SER A 116 22.18 20.54 -31.45
N ALA A 117 22.77 19.44 -30.98
CA ALA A 117 23.52 18.51 -31.84
C ALA A 117 24.18 17.35 -31.06
N ASN A 118 23.91 16.16 -31.57
CA ASN A 118 24.45 14.84 -31.26
C ASN A 118 25.85 14.63 -31.86
N ILE A 119 26.82 14.13 -31.08
CA ILE A 119 27.97 13.30 -31.51
C ILE A 119 28.39 12.54 -30.22
N GLY A 120 28.43 11.21 -30.08
CA GLY A 120 28.76 10.13 -31.00
C GLY A 120 29.92 9.34 -30.37
N ALA A 121 29.80 7.99 -30.29
CA ALA A 121 30.88 6.99 -30.37
C ALA A 121 30.66 5.77 -29.45
N GLN A 122 30.09 4.72 -30.03
CA GLN A 122 30.42 3.32 -29.72
C GLN A 122 31.88 3.04 -30.16
N PRO A 123 32.54 2.04 -29.55
CA PRO A 123 33.26 1.09 -30.37
C PRO A 123 32.97 -0.38 -30.02
N GLN A 124 33.07 -1.17 -31.08
CA GLN A 124 32.87 -2.62 -31.19
C GLN A 124 34.25 -3.29 -31.39
N ALA A 125 34.44 -4.50 -30.82
CA ALA A 125 35.21 -5.64 -31.34
C ALA A 125 35.38 -6.65 -30.18
N GLY A 126 34.90 -7.90 -30.24
CA GLY A 126 35.46 -9.02 -31.01
C GLY A 126 36.28 -9.90 -30.05
N GLY A 127 36.30 -11.22 -30.03
CA GLY A 127 35.74 -12.30 -30.83
C GLY A 127 36.49 -13.59 -30.45
N LYS A 128 35.82 -14.72 -30.40
CA LYS A 128 36.20 -16.06 -30.87
C LYS A 128 35.19 -17.09 -30.38
#